data_AF-A0A931EAJ4-F1
#
_entry.id   AF-A0A931EAJ4-F1
#
_cell.length_a   1.000
_cell.length_b   1.000
_cell.length_c   1.000
_cell.angle_alpha   90.00
_cell.angle_beta   90.00
_cell.angle_gamma   90.00
#
_symmetry.space_group_name_H-M   'P 1'
#
loop_
_entity.id
_entity.type
_entity.pdbx_description
1 polymer ?
#
loop_
_entity_poly.entity_id
_entity_poly.type
_entity_poly.pdbx_seq_one_letter_code
_entity_poly.pdbx_strand_id
1 'polypeptide(L)'
;MSNRESPDTGIYNTGLVNFLVHHSAAIWIEMPLRIKKAGGLERGRDDRSASCKIAWYALRYHDQAKLWKPADTSIEKIKHLIVQRERVVNTLKLLTVPAQELIDCGCIEEGNMVLKLQQPVIKTLQKTKLQIESVINKK
;
A
#
# COMPACT_ATOMS: atom_id res chain seq x y z
N MET A 1 -18.26 16.69 1.51
CA MET A 1 -16.94 16.14 1.15
C MET A 1 -16.41 15.35 2.34
N SER A 2 -16.47 14.02 2.31
CA SER A 2 -15.95 13.17 3.38
C SER A 2 -14.60 12.64 2.94
N ASN A 3 -13.53 13.09 3.60
CA ASN A 3 -12.20 12.47 3.52
C ASN A 3 -12.35 10.97 3.80
N ARG A 4 -12.34 10.16 2.73
CA ARG A 4 -12.23 8.71 2.85
C ARG A 4 -10.75 8.40 3.01
N GLU A 5 -10.25 8.54 4.22
CA GLU A 5 -9.10 7.75 4.64
C GLU A 5 -9.59 6.30 4.65
N SER A 6 -9.45 5.62 3.50
CA SER A 6 -9.59 4.18 3.46
C SER A 6 -8.60 3.63 4.49
N PRO A 7 -9.04 2.82 5.47
CA PRO A 7 -8.12 2.12 6.35
C PRO A 7 -7.10 1.43 5.44
N ASP A 8 -5.82 1.70 5.67
CA ASP A 8 -4.72 1.12 4.90
C ASP A 8 -4.57 -0.36 5.31
N THR A 9 -5.66 -1.13 5.18
CA THR A 9 -5.64 -2.57 5.22
C THR A 9 -4.99 -3.00 3.93
N GLY A 10 -3.72 -3.39 4.02
CA GLY A 10 -3.01 -3.99 2.91
C GLY A 10 -3.76 -5.18 2.29
N ILE A 11 -3.22 -5.71 1.21
CA ILE A 11 -3.76 -6.80 0.37
C ILE A 11 -4.35 -8.02 1.12
N TYR A 12 -3.98 -8.20 2.39
CA TYR A 12 -4.41 -9.31 3.24
C TYR A 12 -5.91 -9.33 3.55
N ASN A 13 -6.56 -8.17 3.66
CA ASN A 13 -8.00 -8.12 3.93
C ASN A 13 -8.85 -8.27 2.65
N THR A 14 -8.26 -8.01 1.47
CA THR A 14 -8.98 -7.94 0.19
C THR A 14 -9.74 -9.24 -0.12
N GLY A 15 -9.13 -10.40 0.11
CA GLY A 15 -9.79 -11.70 -0.16
C GLY A 15 -11.03 -11.92 0.69
N LEU A 16 -10.93 -11.64 2.00
CA LEU A 16 -12.04 -11.80 2.94
C LEU A 16 -13.18 -10.80 2.64
N VAL A 17 -12.83 -9.54 2.39
CA VAL A 17 -13.81 -8.51 2.03
C VAL A 17 -14.54 -8.89 0.75
N ASN A 18 -13.83 -9.30 -0.30
CA ASN A 18 -14.45 -9.70 -1.56
C ASN A 18 -15.40 -10.88 -1.39
N PHE A 19 -15.02 -11.88 -0.59
CA PHE A 19 -15.88 -13.01 -0.28
C PHE A 19 -17.16 -12.57 0.45
N LEU A 20 -17.03 -11.74 1.49
CA LEU A 20 -18.16 -11.26 2.29
C LEU A 20 -19.11 -10.36 1.48
N VAL A 21 -18.56 -9.48 0.63
CA VAL A 21 -19.34 -8.63 -0.28
C VAL A 21 -20.12 -9.47 -1.29
N HIS A 22 -19.50 -10.52 -1.83
CA HIS A 22 -20.19 -11.45 -2.74
C HIS A 22 -21.40 -12.11 -2.09
N HIS A 23 -21.34 -12.34 -0.77
CA HIS A 23 -22.45 -12.89 0.01
C HIS A 23 -23.38 -11.82 0.61
N SER A 24 -23.30 -10.58 0.13
CA SER A 24 -24.13 -9.45 0.62
C SER A 24 -24.04 -9.19 2.13
N ALA A 25 -22.90 -9.51 2.75
CA ALA A 25 -22.68 -9.26 4.16
C ALA A 25 -22.40 -7.77 4.42
N ALA A 26 -22.91 -7.25 5.53
CA ALA A 26 -22.58 -5.92 6.02
C ALA A 26 -21.21 -5.96 6.73
N ILE A 27 -20.24 -5.19 6.21
CA ILE A 27 -18.86 -5.19 6.70
C ILE A 27 -18.56 -3.84 7.34
N TRP A 28 -17.91 -3.84 8.49
CA TRP A 28 -17.31 -2.64 9.10
C TRP A 28 -15.80 -2.81 9.16
N ILE A 29 -15.07 -2.04 8.34
CA ILE A 29 -13.60 -2.03 8.33
C ILE A 29 -13.12 -0.84 9.15
N GLU A 30 -12.34 -1.12 10.20
CA GLU A 30 -11.83 -0.12 11.13
C GLU A 30 -10.30 -0.07 11.10
N MET A 31 -9.72 1.09 11.41
CA MET A 31 -8.27 1.22 11.52
C MET A 31 -7.76 0.51 12.80
N PRO A 32 -6.75 -0.39 12.71
CA PRO A 32 -6.22 -1.09 13.88
C PRO A 32 -5.76 -0.15 15.01
N LEU A 33 -5.25 1.03 14.64
CA LEU A 33 -4.82 2.05 15.59
C LEU A 33 -5.98 2.61 16.43
N ARG A 34 -7.19 2.73 15.86
CA ARG A 34 -8.37 3.23 16.58
C ARG A 34 -8.83 2.21 17.61
N ILE A 35 -8.86 0.94 17.24
CA ILE A 35 -9.14 -0.18 18.16
C ILE A 35 -8.09 -0.20 19.28
N LYS A 36 -6.81 -0.08 18.94
CA LYS A 36 -5.72 -0.08 19.94
C LYS A 36 -5.81 1.10 20.91
N LYS A 37 -6.11 2.31 20.42
CA LYS A 37 -6.27 3.51 21.28
C LYS A 37 -7.46 3.40 22.22
N ALA A 38 -8.55 2.74 21.79
CA ALA A 38 -9.71 2.51 22.63
C ALA A 38 -9.47 1.46 23.74
N GLY A 39 -8.50 0.57 23.58
CA GLY A 39 -8.21 -0.53 24.50
C GLY A 39 -7.22 -0.23 25.64
N GLY A 40 -6.67 0.99 25.75
CA GLY A 40 -5.72 1.34 26.81
C GLY A 40 -4.32 0.71 26.65
N LEU A 41 -3.49 0.81 27.70
CA LEU A 41 -2.13 0.29 27.70
C LEU A 41 -2.12 -1.19 28.10
N GLU A 42 -1.85 -2.07 27.13
CA GLU A 42 -1.76 -3.50 27.39
C GLU A 42 -0.35 -4.06 27.18
N ARG A 43 0.04 -5.01 28.03
CA ARG A 43 1.28 -5.78 27.94
C ARG A 43 0.96 -7.18 27.39
N GLY A 44 1.63 -7.57 26.31
CA GLY A 44 1.47 -8.87 25.66
C GLY A 44 0.66 -8.82 24.37
N ARG A 45 0.93 -9.78 23.46
CA ARG A 45 0.22 -9.95 22.18
C ARG A 45 -0.14 -11.43 22.06
N ASP A 46 -1.41 -11.75 22.21
CA ASP A 46 -1.98 -13.04 21.83
C ASP A 46 -3.23 -12.82 20.96
N ASP A 47 -3.59 -13.81 20.14
CA ASP A 47 -4.72 -13.69 19.21
C ASP A 47 -6.07 -13.69 19.96
N ARG A 48 -6.10 -14.32 21.14
CA ARG A 48 -7.30 -14.40 22.00
C ARG A 48 -7.67 -13.03 22.54
N SER A 49 -6.73 -12.30 23.15
CA SER A 49 -6.98 -10.94 23.65
C SER A 49 -7.30 -9.99 22.50
N ALA A 50 -6.65 -10.14 21.34
CA ALA A 50 -6.94 -9.33 20.16
C ALA A 50 -8.39 -9.52 19.70
N SER A 51 -8.87 -10.77 19.63
CA SER A 51 -10.26 -11.10 19.26
C SER A 51 -11.26 -10.52 20.26
N CYS A 52 -11.02 -10.69 21.56
CA CYS A 52 -11.86 -10.11 22.61
C CYS A 52 -11.93 -8.58 22.52
N LYS A 53 -10.81 -7.90 22.22
CA LYS A 53 -10.78 -6.44 22.05
C LYS A 53 -11.58 -5.98 20.84
N ILE A 54 -11.44 -6.66 19.71
CA ILE A 54 -12.22 -6.34 18.51
C ILE A 54 -13.71 -6.47 18.82
N ALA A 55 -14.13 -7.53 19.51
CA ALA A 55 -15.52 -7.71 19.93
C ALA A 55 -16.01 -6.61 20.89
N TRP A 56 -15.22 -6.27 21.91
CA TRP A 56 -15.53 -5.19 22.86
C TRP A 56 -15.63 -3.83 22.17
N TYR A 57 -14.68 -3.52 21.28
CA TYR A 57 -14.71 -2.30 20.49
C TYR A 57 -15.97 -2.25 19.61
N ALA A 58 -16.27 -3.34 18.91
CA ALA A 58 -17.44 -3.42 18.05
C ALA A 58 -18.75 -3.20 18.83
N LEU A 59 -18.87 -3.78 20.03
CA LEU A 59 -20.03 -3.57 20.91
C LEU A 59 -20.12 -2.13 21.39
N ARG A 60 -18.99 -1.55 21.85
CA ARG A 60 -18.95 -0.21 22.44
C ARG A 60 -19.22 0.90 21.43
N TYR A 61 -18.73 0.75 20.20
CA TYR A 61 -18.77 1.77 19.16
C TYR A 61 -19.69 1.38 17.99
N HIS A 62 -20.64 0.47 18.20
CA HIS A 62 -21.56 0.01 17.15
C HIS A 62 -22.38 1.16 16.55
N ASP A 63 -22.68 2.19 17.34
CA ASP A 63 -23.37 3.42 16.94
C ASP A 63 -22.55 4.26 15.96
N GLN A 64 -21.23 4.12 15.98
CA GLN A 64 -20.29 4.80 15.08
C GLN A 64 -19.88 3.92 13.89
N ALA A 65 -20.45 2.72 13.76
CA ALA A 65 -20.10 1.79 12.71
C ALA A 65 -20.40 2.37 11.33
N LYS A 66 -19.35 2.46 10.50
CA LYS A 66 -19.48 2.87 9.09
C LYS A 66 -19.38 1.63 8.23
N LEU A 67 -20.52 1.25 7.64
CA LEU A 67 -20.55 0.14 6.70
C LEU A 67 -19.65 0.45 5.50
N TRP A 68 -18.71 -0.47 5.28
CA TRP A 68 -17.82 -0.42 4.15
C TRP A 68 -18.61 -0.59 2.86
N LYS A 69 -18.25 0.23 1.88
CA LYS A 69 -18.80 0.14 0.53
C LYS A 69 -17.64 -0.05 -0.43
N PRO A 70 -17.79 -0.94 -1.44
CA PRO A 70 -16.78 -1.11 -2.45
C PRO A 70 -16.50 0.23 -3.13
N ALA A 71 -15.21 0.52 -3.31
CA ALA A 71 -14.82 1.60 -4.20
C ALA A 71 -15.21 1.23 -5.64
N ASP A 72 -15.38 2.23 -6.49
CA ASP A 72 -15.54 1.97 -7.92
C ASP A 72 -14.32 1.16 -8.41
N THR A 73 -14.59 0.04 -9.07
CA THR A 73 -13.57 -0.84 -9.65
C THR A 73 -12.61 -0.09 -10.58
N SER A 74 -13.05 0.99 -11.21
CA SER A 74 -12.21 1.86 -12.04
C SER A 74 -11.19 2.63 -11.19
N ILE A 75 -11.62 3.18 -10.05
CA ILE A 75 -10.76 3.92 -9.11
C ILE A 75 -9.74 2.96 -8.46
N GLU A 76 -10.17 1.76 -8.06
CA GLU A 76 -9.28 0.76 -7.48
C GLU A 76 -8.18 0.33 -8.45
N LYS A 77 -8.53 0.08 -9.72
CA LYS A 77 -7.56 -0.19 -10.80
C LYS A 77 -6.55 0.94 -10.95
N ILE A 78 -7.00 2.19 -10.95
CA ILE A 78 -6.10 3.36 -11.05
C ILE A 78 -5.17 3.43 -9.83
N LYS A 79 -5.69 3.22 -8.62
CA LYS A 79 -4.87 3.19 -7.40
C LYS A 79 -3.76 2.14 -7.49
N HIS A 80 -4.07 0.92 -7.93
CA HIS A 80 -3.06 -0.12 -8.12
C HIS A 80 -1.97 0.29 -9.11
N LEU A 81 -2.34 0.91 -10.23
CA LEU A 81 -1.39 1.39 -11.24
C LEU A 81 -0.50 2.52 -10.72
N ILE A 82 -1.06 3.46 -9.94
CA ILE A 82 -0.30 4.55 -9.30
C ILE A 82 0.72 3.99 -8.31
N VAL A 83 0.31 3.07 -7.43
CA VAL A 83 1.22 2.42 -6.47
C VAL A 83 2.33 1.65 -7.22
N GLN A 84 1.99 0.96 -8.29
CA GLN A 84 2.97 0.25 -9.10
C GLN A 84 3.96 1.21 -9.78
N ARG A 85 3.49 2.36 -10.27
CA ARG A 85 4.35 3.42 -10.82
C ARG A 85 5.33 3.93 -9.77
N GLU A 86 4.87 4.22 -8.55
CA GLU A 86 5.73 4.66 -7.45
C GLU A 86 6.81 3.64 -7.12
N ARG A 87 6.47 2.35 -7.07
CA ARG A 87 7.45 1.28 -6.86
C ARG A 87 8.54 1.30 -7.92
N VAL A 88 8.18 1.41 -9.20
CA VAL A 88 9.15 1.48 -10.31
C VAL A 88 10.05 2.72 -10.18
N VAL A 89 9.49 3.88 -9.82
CA VAL A 89 10.26 5.11 -9.59
C VAL A 89 11.23 4.95 -8.42
N ASN A 90 10.79 4.32 -7.33
CA ASN A 90 11.64 4.07 -6.16
C ASN A 90 12.77 3.08 -6.49
N THR A 91 12.50 2.04 -7.26
CA THR A 91 13.53 1.11 -7.74
C THR A 91 14.54 1.81 -8.65
N LEU A 92 14.09 2.70 -9.54
CA LEU A 92 15.01 3.50 -10.35
C LEU A 92 15.96 4.32 -9.48
N LYS A 93 15.43 5.03 -8.47
CA LYS A 93 16.25 5.79 -7.52
C LYS A 93 17.23 4.89 -6.75
N LEU A 94 16.76 3.73 -6.31
CA LEU A 94 17.57 2.76 -5.58
C LEU A 94 18.80 2.29 -6.38
N LEU A 95 18.68 2.20 -7.70
CA LEU A 95 19.79 1.81 -8.58
C LEU A 95 20.69 3.01 -8.93
N THR A 96 20.11 4.16 -9.28
CA THR A 96 20.87 5.30 -9.80
C THR A 96 21.58 6.10 -8.72
N VAL A 97 20.97 6.28 -7.54
CA VAL A 97 21.50 7.16 -6.49
C VAL A 97 22.84 6.63 -5.95
N PRO A 98 22.97 5.35 -5.52
CA PRO A 98 24.25 4.86 -5.01
C PRO A 98 25.36 4.87 -6.06
N ALA A 99 25.01 4.61 -7.32
CA ALA A 99 25.97 4.63 -8.41
C ALA A 99 26.48 6.04 -8.71
N GLN A 100 25.64 7.07 -8.55
CA GLN A 100 26.04 8.47 -8.65
C GLN A 100 26.86 8.91 -7.43
N GLU A 101 26.47 8.50 -6.23
CA GLU A 101 27.22 8.78 -4.99
C GLU A 101 28.66 8.23 -5.05
N LEU A 102 28.87 7.07 -5.69
CA LEU A 102 30.21 6.52 -5.95
C LEU A 102 31.06 7.43 -6.85
N ILE A 103 30.45 8.03 -7.88
CA ILE A 103 31.15 8.97 -8.76
C ILE A 103 31.48 10.24 -7.98
N ASP A 104 30.51 10.74 -7.20
CA ASP A 104 30.63 11.99 -6.45
C ASP A 104 31.66 11.89 -5.30
N CYS A 105 31.87 10.70 -4.73
CA CYS A 105 32.88 10.46 -3.70
C CYS A 105 34.30 10.19 -4.24
N GLY A 106 34.48 10.20 -5.57
CA GLY A 106 35.79 10.04 -6.23
C GLY A 106 36.07 8.63 -6.77
N CYS A 107 35.20 7.65 -6.56
CA CYS A 107 35.28 6.30 -7.14
C CYS A 107 34.67 6.28 -8.56
N ILE A 108 35.26 7.07 -9.47
CA ILE A 108 34.69 7.36 -10.79
C ILE A 108 34.65 6.10 -11.68
N GLU A 109 35.68 5.27 -11.67
CA GLU A 109 35.73 4.07 -12.53
C GLU A 109 34.70 3.03 -12.09
N GLU A 110 34.61 2.77 -10.79
CA GLU A 110 33.68 1.83 -10.19
C GLU A 110 32.23 2.30 -10.38
N GLY A 111 31.96 3.59 -10.14
CA GLY A 111 30.64 4.18 -10.34
C GLY A 111 30.17 4.08 -11.80
N ASN A 112 31.04 4.38 -12.76
CA ASN A 112 30.73 4.23 -14.19
C ASN A 112 30.53 2.76 -14.60
N MET A 113 31.31 1.83 -14.04
CA MET A 113 31.15 0.40 -14.28
C MET A 113 29.78 -0.09 -13.77
N VAL A 114 29.40 0.30 -12.55
CA VAL A 114 28.10 -0.02 -11.95
C VAL A 114 26.96 0.54 -12.79
N LEU A 115 27.03 1.81 -13.20
CA LEU A 115 26.02 2.42 -14.07
C LEU A 115 25.90 1.65 -15.39
N LYS A 116 27.03 1.31 -16.03
CA LYS A 116 27.03 0.57 -17.30
C LYS A 116 26.38 -0.79 -17.19
N LEU A 117 26.61 -1.52 -16.09
CA LEU A 117 25.97 -2.81 -15.81
C LEU A 117 24.46 -2.67 -15.58
N GLN A 118 24.04 -1.59 -14.92
CA GLN A 118 22.62 -1.33 -14.60
C GLN A 118 21.83 -0.70 -15.74
N GLN A 119 22.48 -0.07 -16.73
CA GLN A 119 21.85 0.62 -17.86
C GLN A 119 20.73 -0.17 -18.56
N PRO A 120 20.89 -1.48 -18.89
CA PRO A 120 19.82 -2.27 -19.51
C PRO A 120 18.57 -2.38 -18.62
N VAL A 121 18.77 -2.56 -17.32
CA VAL A 121 17.69 -2.66 -16.32
C VAL A 121 16.98 -1.31 -16.18
N ILE A 122 17.75 -0.22 -16.06
CA ILE A 122 17.21 1.15 -15.95
C ILE A 122 16.34 1.48 -17.16
N LYS A 123 16.82 1.21 -18.39
CA LYS A 123 16.04 1.43 -19.62
C LYS A 123 14.75 0.62 -19.63
N THR A 124 14.81 -0.62 -19.18
CA THR A 124 13.63 -1.50 -19.08
C THR A 124 12.63 -0.94 -18.08
N LEU A 125 13.06 -0.53 -16.89
CA LEU A 125 12.21 0.07 -15.86
C LEU A 125 11.60 1.41 -16.32
N GLN A 126 12.35 2.25 -17.04
CA GLN A 126 11.83 3.48 -17.64
C GLN A 126 10.73 3.19 -18.67
N LYS A 127 10.93 2.18 -19.52
CA LYS A 127 9.90 1.73 -20.47
C LYS A 127 8.65 1.23 -19.75
N THR A 128 8.82 0.42 -18.71
CA THR A 128 7.71 -0.08 -17.88
C THR A 128 6.95 1.07 -17.22
N LYS A 129 7.64 2.10 -16.71
CA LYS A 129 7.01 3.30 -16.17
C LYS A 129 6.11 3.99 -17.21
N LEU A 130 6.62 4.22 -18.42
CA LEU A 130 5.86 4.84 -19.51
C LEU A 130 4.64 4.01 -19.92
N GLN A 131 4.78 2.67 -19.94
CA GLN A 131 3.66 1.77 -20.21
C GLN A 131 2.56 1.93 -19.15
N ILE A 132 2.92 1.96 -17.87
CA ILE A 132 1.96 2.17 -16.77
C ILE A 132 1.25 3.53 -16.92
N GLU A 133 2.00 4.61 -17.19
CA GLU A 133 1.45 5.95 -17.40
C GLU A 133 0.49 6.00 -18.60
N SER A 134 0.81 5.28 -19.68
CA SER A 134 -0.07 5.19 -20.85
C SER A 134 -1.39 4.47 -20.55
N VAL A 135 -1.38 3.48 -19.65
CA VAL A 135 -2.59 2.76 -19.23
C VAL A 135 -3.43 3.62 -18.30
N ILE A 136 -2.80 4.44 -17.46
CA ILE A 136 -3.50 5.40 -16.60
C ILE A 136 -4.21 6.47 -17.45
N ASN A 137 -3.53 7.05 -18.45
CA ASN A 137 -4.05 8.15 -19.27
C ASN A 137 -5.09 7.74 -20.33
N LYS A 138 -5.28 6.43 -20.58
CA LYS A 138 -6.26 5.91 -21.55
C LYS A 138 -7.66 5.73 -20.95
N LYS A 139 -7.86 6.04 -19.67
CA LYS A 139 -9.14 5.95 -18.96
C LYS A 139 -9.59 7.33 -18.52
#